data_AF-A0A1G6YYL7-F1
#
_entry.id   AF-A0A1G6YYL7-F1
#
_cell.length_a   1.000
_cell.length_b   1.000
_cell.length_c   1.000
_cell.angle_alpha   90.00
_cell.angle_beta   90.00
_cell.angle_gamma   90.00
#
_symmetry.space_group_name_H-M   'P 1'
#
loop_
_entity.id
_entity.type
_entity.pdbx_description
1 polymer ?
#
loop_
_entity_poly.entity_id
_entity_poly.type
_entity_poly.pdbx_seq_one_letter_code
_entity_poly.pdbx_strand_id
1 'polypeptide(L)'
;MSFVVVLAALAFLMFAAYRGLSVILFAPIAALGAVLLTDPSAVAPVFSGIFMEKMVGFVKLYFPVFLLGAVFGKVIELSGFSESIVAAAIRYIGRSRANAVIVAVCALLTYGGVSLFVVVFAVYPFAAELYRQSNIPKRLMPGAIALGAFSFTMDSLPGTPQIQNIIPTTFFKTTSWAAPALG
;
A
#
# COMPACT_ATOMS: atom_id res chain seq x y z
N MET A 1 -17.85 21.87 -17.68
CA MET A 1 -17.05 21.03 -18.61
C MET A 1 -15.89 20.36 -17.90
N SER A 2 -14.96 21.08 -17.27
CA SER A 2 -13.76 20.50 -16.64
C SER A 2 -14.05 19.45 -15.55
N PHE A 3 -15.09 19.63 -14.74
CA PHE A 3 -15.49 18.63 -13.73
C PHE A 3 -15.86 17.27 -14.35
N VAL A 4 -16.64 17.28 -15.45
CA VAL A 4 -17.02 16.06 -16.17
C VAL A 4 -15.80 15.38 -16.80
N VAL A 5 -14.87 16.18 -17.35
CA VAL A 5 -13.61 15.67 -17.92
C VAL A 5 -12.76 14.97 -16.84
N VAL A 6 -12.65 15.55 -15.65
CA VAL A 6 -11.93 14.94 -14.53
C VAL A 6 -12.59 13.62 -14.10
N LEU A 7 -13.93 13.58 -13.99
CA LEU A 7 -14.64 12.35 -13.68
C LEU A 7 -14.47 11.27 -14.75
N ALA A 8 -14.49 11.66 -16.03
CA ALA A 8 -14.27 10.74 -17.14
C ALA A 8 -12.84 10.18 -17.14
N ALA A 9 -11.83 11.02 -16.88
CA ALA A 9 -10.44 10.60 -16.76
C ALA A 9 -10.24 9.64 -15.57
N LEU A 10 -10.88 9.91 -14.43
CA LEU A 10 -10.87 9.01 -13.27
C LEU A 10 -11.54 7.67 -13.60
N ALA A 11 -12.73 7.70 -14.20
CA ALA A 11 -13.45 6.48 -14.59
C ALA A 11 -12.64 5.65 -15.59
N PHE A 12 -11.99 6.29 -16.57
CA PHE A 12 -11.08 5.65 -17.50
C PHE A 12 -9.89 5.00 -16.80
N LEU A 13 -9.24 5.71 -15.86
CA LEU A 13 -8.13 5.17 -15.09
C LEU A 13 -8.55 3.96 -14.24
N MET A 14 -9.70 4.03 -13.58
CA MET A 14 -10.25 2.91 -12.81
C MET A 14 -10.55 1.71 -13.71
N PHE A 15 -11.17 1.94 -14.86
CA PHE A 15 -11.45 0.88 -15.84
C PHE A 15 -10.16 0.20 -16.32
N ALA A 16 -9.13 0.98 -16.65
CA ALA A 16 -7.84 0.46 -17.05
C ALA A 16 -7.18 -0.36 -15.93
N ALA A 17 -7.23 0.12 -14.68
CA ALA A 17 -6.68 -0.57 -13.52
C ALA A 17 -7.37 -1.92 -13.28
N TYR A 18 -8.71 -2.00 -13.37
CA TYR A 18 -9.44 -3.27 -13.22
C TYR A 18 -9.20 -4.26 -14.36
N ARG A 19 -8.78 -3.79 -15.54
CA ARG A 19 -8.37 -4.63 -16.67
C ARG A 19 -6.92 -5.15 -16.52
N GLY A 20 -6.23 -4.81 -15.44
CA GLY A 20 -4.84 -5.21 -15.21
C GLY A 20 -3.83 -4.42 -16.06
N LEU A 21 -4.25 -3.30 -16.65
CA LEU A 21 -3.34 -2.42 -17.38
C LEU A 21 -2.45 -1.67 -16.39
N SER A 22 -1.20 -1.41 -16.79
CA SER A 22 -0.23 -0.74 -15.92
C SER A 22 -0.71 0.66 -15.55
N VAL A 23 -0.98 0.88 -14.26
CA VAL A 23 -1.37 2.20 -13.74
C VAL A 23 -0.27 3.23 -13.97
N ILE A 24 1.00 2.82 -13.95
CA ILE A 24 2.14 3.70 -14.24
C ILE A 24 2.03 4.29 -15.66
N LEU A 25 1.53 3.50 -16.62
CA LEU A 25 1.34 3.94 -18.00
C LEU A 25 0.03 4.72 -18.17
N PHE A 26 -1.07 4.21 -17.58
CA PHE A 26 -2.40 4.76 -17.83
C PHE A 26 -2.73 6.01 -16.99
N ALA A 27 -2.08 6.22 -15.84
CA ALA A 27 -2.24 7.44 -15.05
C ALA A 27 -1.81 8.71 -15.83
N PRO A 28 -0.61 8.79 -16.43
CA PRO A 28 -0.25 9.94 -17.26
C PRO A 28 -1.14 10.06 -18.50
N ILE A 29 -1.54 8.95 -19.13
CA ILE A 29 -2.47 8.99 -20.28
C ILE A 29 -3.81 9.61 -19.87
N ALA A 30 -4.37 9.20 -18.73
CA ALA A 30 -5.63 9.74 -18.22
C ALA A 30 -5.49 11.23 -17.86
N ALA A 31 -4.42 11.61 -17.17
CA ALA A 31 -4.16 12.99 -16.77
C ALA A 31 -3.94 13.91 -17.97
N LEU A 32 -3.10 13.51 -18.93
CA LEU A 32 -2.84 14.29 -20.15
C LEU A 32 -4.03 14.29 -21.09
N GLY A 33 -4.81 13.21 -21.13
CA GLY A 33 -6.09 13.17 -21.85
C GLY A 33 -7.09 14.18 -21.28
N ALA A 34 -7.15 14.33 -19.95
CA ALA A 34 -7.96 15.37 -19.31
C ALA A 34 -7.48 16.78 -19.71
N VAL A 35 -6.16 17.02 -19.69
CA VAL A 35 -5.56 18.29 -20.12
C VAL A 35 -5.87 18.57 -21.59
N LEU A 36 -5.74 17.58 -22.46
CA LEU A 36 -6.04 17.71 -23.89
C LEU A 36 -7.48 18.16 -24.14
N LEU A 37 -8.43 17.65 -23.35
CA LEU A 37 -9.85 18.01 -23.48
C LEU A 37 -10.21 19.37 -22.87
N THR A 38 -9.34 19.95 -22.02
CA THR A 38 -9.56 21.26 -21.39
C THR A 38 -8.73 22.38 -22.01
N ASP A 39 -7.47 22.12 -22.31
CA ASP A 39 -6.50 23.04 -22.94
C ASP A 39 -5.45 22.21 -23.70
N PRO A 40 -5.66 21.96 -25.00
CA PRO A 40 -4.73 21.21 -25.84
C PRO A 40 -3.31 21.79 -25.87
N SER A 41 -3.17 23.11 -25.76
CA SER A 41 -1.86 23.76 -25.83
C SER A 41 -1.00 23.51 -24.59
N ALA A 42 -1.65 23.19 -23.47
CA ALA A 42 -0.99 22.94 -22.20
C ALA A 42 -0.49 21.50 -22.01
N VAL A 43 -0.78 20.56 -22.91
CA VAL A 43 -0.43 19.13 -22.72
C VAL A 43 1.08 18.93 -22.49
N ALA A 44 1.93 19.47 -23.37
CA ALA A 44 3.38 19.34 -23.23
C ALA A 44 3.94 20.12 -22.02
N PRO A 45 3.55 21.38 -21.77
CA PRO A 45 3.92 22.09 -20.55
C PRO A 45 3.51 21.38 -19.25
N VAL A 46 2.28 20.84 -19.17
CA VAL A 46 1.79 20.15 -17.98
C VAL A 46 2.51 18.81 -17.78
N PHE A 47 2.82 18.09 -18.86
CA PHE A 47 3.62 16.87 -18.76
C PHE A 47 5.00 17.17 -18.17
N SER A 48 5.77 18.07 -18.79
CA SER A 48 7.16 18.31 -18.43
C SER A 48 7.31 19.12 -17.14
N GLY A 49 6.49 20.16 -16.96
CA GLY A 49 6.63 21.12 -15.86
C GLY A 49 5.79 20.83 -14.62
N ILE A 50 4.81 19.91 -14.69
CA ILE A 50 4.00 19.54 -13.53
C ILE A 50 4.13 18.05 -13.25
N PHE A 51 3.72 17.20 -14.19
CA PHE A 51 3.68 15.76 -13.96
C PHE A 51 5.08 15.20 -13.67
N MET A 52 6.05 15.49 -14.54
CA MET A 52 7.43 14.98 -14.39
C MET A 52 8.12 15.53 -13.15
N GLU A 53 7.96 16.81 -12.83
CA GLU A 53 8.52 17.39 -11.59
C GLU A 53 7.95 16.73 -10.33
N LYS A 54 6.62 16.53 -10.27
CA LYS A 54 5.98 15.86 -9.13
C LYS A 54 6.39 14.39 -9.04
N MET A 55 6.50 13.71 -10.18
CA MET A 55 6.98 12.33 -10.24
C MET A 55 8.41 12.21 -9.70
N VAL A 56 9.33 13.06 -10.18
CA VAL A 56 10.73 13.06 -9.70
C VAL A 56 10.80 13.40 -8.22
N GLY A 57 10.02 14.40 -7.75
CA GLY A 57 9.93 14.74 -6.34
C GLY A 57 9.47 13.57 -5.47
N PHE A 58 8.45 12.85 -5.92
CA PHE A 58 7.97 11.64 -5.25
C PHE A 58 9.05 10.56 -5.19
N VAL A 59 9.68 10.23 -6.32
CA VAL A 59 10.75 9.21 -6.36
C VAL A 59 11.90 9.62 -5.45
N LYS A 60 12.36 10.88 -5.51
CA LYS A 60 13.46 11.38 -4.67
C LYS A 60 13.17 11.22 -3.17
N LEU A 61 11.95 11.54 -2.73
CA LEU A 61 11.58 11.50 -1.32
C LEU A 61 11.33 10.07 -0.82
N TYR A 62 10.64 9.24 -1.60
CA TYR A 62 10.13 7.95 -1.13
C TYR A 62 10.96 6.75 -1.57
N PHE A 63 11.81 6.88 -2.59
CA PHE A 63 12.66 5.77 -3.03
C PHE A 63 13.56 5.22 -1.92
N PRO A 64 14.26 6.02 -1.10
CA PRO A 64 15.07 5.48 0.00
C PRO A 64 14.22 4.70 1.01
N VAL A 65 13.05 5.23 1.38
CA VAL A 65 12.13 4.58 2.32
C VAL A 65 11.64 3.24 1.76
N PHE A 66 11.24 3.21 0.48
CA PHE A 66 10.81 1.99 -0.18
C PHE A 66 11.93 0.97 -0.34
N LEU A 67 13.12 1.40 -0.74
CA LEU A 67 14.29 0.54 -0.90
C LEU A 67 14.66 -0.09 0.44
N LEU A 68 14.83 0.72 1.49
CA LEU A 68 15.19 0.23 2.82
C LEU A 68 14.08 -0.64 3.41
N GLY A 69 12.81 -0.27 3.24
CA GLY A 69 11.67 -1.08 3.68
C GLY A 69 11.58 -2.43 2.94
N ALA A 70 11.91 -2.47 1.65
CA ALA A 70 12.00 -3.71 0.87
C ALA A 70 13.18 -4.59 1.28
N VAL A 71 14.36 -3.99 1.49
CA VAL A 71 15.53 -4.72 2.00
C VAL A 71 15.24 -5.27 3.39
N PHE A 72 14.70 -4.47 4.31
CA PHE A 72 14.32 -4.90 5.65
C PHE A 72 13.32 -6.05 5.60
N GLY A 73 12.23 -5.91 4.83
CA GLY A 73 11.25 -6.99 4.68
C GLY A 73 11.85 -8.27 4.11
N LYS A 74 12.79 -8.16 3.16
CA LYS A 74 13.51 -9.33 2.62
C LYS A 74 14.48 -9.95 3.62
N VAL A 75 15.17 -9.16 4.43
CA VAL A 75 16.05 -9.66 5.50
C VAL A 75 15.25 -10.39 6.57
N ILE A 76 14.09 -9.87 6.98
CA ILE A 76 13.18 -10.54 7.93
C ILE A 76 12.63 -11.86 7.36
N GLU A 77 12.34 -11.89 6.05
CA GLU A 77 11.95 -13.11 5.34
C GLU A 77 13.08 -14.15 5.37
N LEU A 78 14.30 -13.76 5.00
CA LEU A 78 15.46 -14.65 4.91
C LEU A 78 16.00 -15.09 6.26
N SER A 79 15.85 -14.29 7.32
CA SER A 79 16.35 -14.62 8.66
C SER A 79 15.50 -15.63 9.42
N GLY A 80 14.32 -16.01 8.91
CA GLY A 80 13.38 -16.87 9.61
C GLY A 80 12.68 -16.21 10.81
N PHE A 81 12.88 -14.90 11.04
CA PHE A 81 12.17 -14.18 12.11
C PHE A 81 10.67 -14.15 11.86
N SER A 82 10.24 -14.12 10.60
CA SER A 82 8.84 -14.28 10.19
C SER A 82 8.22 -15.56 10.78
N GLU A 83 8.92 -16.70 10.75
CA GLU A 83 8.46 -17.97 11.31
C GLU A 83 8.34 -17.92 12.84
N SER A 84 9.26 -17.25 13.52
CA SER A 84 9.24 -17.09 14.98
C SER A 84 8.08 -16.21 15.46
N ILE A 85 7.84 -15.08 14.78
CA ILE A 85 6.70 -14.17 15.06
C ILE A 85 5.37 -14.93 14.88
N VAL A 86 5.30 -15.72 13.83
CA VAL A 86 4.19 -16.61 13.52
C VAL A 86 3.95 -17.65 14.60
N ALA A 87 5.00 -18.38 15.01
CA ALA A 87 4.88 -19.43 16.02
C ALA A 87 4.41 -18.84 17.35
N ALA A 88 4.90 -17.65 17.70
CA ALA A 88 4.42 -16.88 18.84
C ALA A 88 2.94 -16.50 18.69
N ALA A 89 2.53 -15.96 17.54
CA ALA A 89 1.15 -15.58 17.28
C ALA A 89 0.19 -16.78 17.35
N ILE A 90 0.56 -17.94 16.79
CA ILE A 90 -0.20 -19.19 16.92
C ILE A 90 -0.30 -19.64 18.38
N ARG A 91 0.79 -19.53 19.15
CA ARG A 91 0.81 -19.91 20.57
C ARG A 91 -0.13 -19.04 21.43
N TYR A 92 -0.20 -17.74 21.17
CA TYR A 92 -1.03 -16.82 21.95
C TYR A 92 -2.49 -16.73 21.47
N ILE A 93 -2.74 -16.76 20.17
CA ILE A 93 -4.08 -16.56 19.59
C ILE A 93 -4.81 -17.89 19.36
N GLY A 94 -4.06 -18.96 19.10
CA GLY A 94 -4.57 -20.27 18.81
C GLY A 94 -4.73 -20.55 17.31
N ARG A 95 -4.39 -21.77 16.91
CA ARG A 95 -4.41 -22.24 15.51
C ARG A 95 -5.80 -22.29 14.88
N SER A 96 -6.86 -22.32 15.70
CA SER A 96 -8.26 -22.27 15.23
C SER A 96 -8.66 -20.90 14.68
N ARG A 97 -7.90 -19.84 14.99
CA ARG A 97 -8.19 -18.45 14.58
C ARG A 97 -7.21 -17.96 13.51
N ALA A 98 -7.08 -18.71 12.43
CA ALA A 98 -6.09 -18.46 11.38
C ALA A 98 -6.12 -17.01 10.83
N ASN A 99 -7.32 -16.46 10.60
CA ASN A 99 -7.46 -15.08 10.12
C ASN A 99 -6.93 -14.05 11.14
N ALA A 100 -7.22 -14.24 12.43
CA ALA A 100 -6.75 -13.34 13.47
C ALA A 100 -5.23 -13.38 13.60
N VAL A 101 -4.62 -14.56 13.45
CA VAL A 101 -3.16 -14.72 13.44
C VAL A 101 -2.55 -13.96 12.27
N ILE A 102 -3.07 -14.13 11.05
CA ILE A 102 -2.55 -13.43 9.86
C ILE A 102 -2.71 -11.91 10.01
N VAL A 103 -3.89 -11.44 10.43
CA VAL A 103 -4.16 -10.00 10.64
C VAL A 103 -3.19 -9.43 11.67
N ALA A 104 -2.97 -10.11 12.80
CA ALA A 104 -2.04 -9.67 13.83
C ALA A 104 -0.58 -9.63 13.33
N VAL A 105 -0.13 -10.63 12.59
CA VAL A 105 1.23 -10.66 12.02
C VAL A 105 1.41 -9.55 10.98
N CYS A 106 0.47 -9.39 10.05
CA CYS A 106 0.48 -8.29 9.09
C CYS A 106 0.51 -6.93 9.79
N ALA A 107 -0.30 -6.77 10.84
CA ALA A 107 -0.34 -5.55 11.62
C ALA A 107 0.99 -5.25 12.32
N LEU A 108 1.59 -6.24 12.98
CA LEU A 108 2.87 -6.07 13.66
C LEU A 108 3.99 -5.69 12.69
N LEU A 109 4.04 -6.34 11.53
CA LEU A 109 5.06 -6.07 10.51
C LEU A 109 4.86 -4.68 9.89
N THR A 110 3.64 -4.35 9.48
CA THR A 110 3.35 -3.04 8.86
C THR A 110 3.48 -1.89 9.85
N TYR A 111 2.99 -2.04 11.07
CA TYR A 111 3.20 -1.03 12.11
C TYR A 111 4.69 -0.90 12.48
N GLY A 112 5.44 -2.00 12.45
CA GLY A 112 6.89 -2.03 12.63
C GLY A 112 7.71 -1.43 11.48
N GLY A 113 7.07 -0.89 10.44
CA GLY A 113 7.76 -0.22 9.34
C GLY A 113 8.05 -1.10 8.11
N VAL A 114 7.61 -2.36 8.11
CA VAL A 114 7.60 -3.14 6.87
C VAL A 114 6.61 -2.48 5.90
N SER A 115 7.06 -2.23 4.68
CA SER A 115 6.20 -1.70 3.63
C SER A 115 5.02 -2.65 3.38
N LEU A 116 3.83 -2.09 3.26
CA LEU A 116 2.61 -2.83 2.91
C LEU A 116 2.74 -3.59 1.57
N PHE A 117 3.58 -3.14 0.65
CA PHE A 117 3.86 -3.88 -0.59
C PHE A 117 4.74 -5.12 -0.37
N VAL A 118 5.61 -5.08 0.65
CA VAL A 118 6.59 -6.13 0.94
C VAL A 118 6.01 -7.17 1.90
N VAL A 119 5.14 -6.74 2.82
CA VAL A 119 4.54 -7.62 3.83
C VAL A 119 3.75 -8.77 3.20
N VAL A 120 3.15 -8.57 2.03
CA VAL A 120 2.42 -9.62 1.31
C VAL A 120 3.36 -10.79 0.97
N PHE A 121 4.57 -10.50 0.49
CA PHE A 121 5.55 -11.53 0.15
C PHE A 121 6.11 -12.23 1.39
N ALA A 122 6.36 -11.47 2.46
CA ALA A 122 6.86 -12.02 3.71
C ALA A 122 5.84 -12.92 4.42
N VAL A 123 4.56 -12.56 4.38
CA VAL A 123 3.48 -13.27 5.10
C VAL A 123 2.88 -14.41 4.27
N TYR A 124 2.94 -14.34 2.94
CA TYR A 124 2.27 -15.30 2.05
C TYR A 124 2.66 -16.78 2.29
N PRO A 125 3.95 -17.17 2.36
CA PRO A 125 4.33 -18.57 2.55
C PRO A 125 3.74 -19.16 3.82
N PHE A 126 3.76 -18.35 4.89
CA PHE A 126 3.17 -18.70 6.16
C PHE A 126 1.64 -18.79 6.11
N ALA A 127 0.98 -17.74 5.61
CA ALA A 127 -0.47 -17.67 5.56
C ALA A 127 -1.05 -18.83 4.73
N ALA A 128 -0.35 -19.21 3.64
CA ALA A 128 -0.71 -20.36 2.82
C ALA A 128 -0.63 -21.67 3.61
N GLU A 129 0.43 -21.88 4.40
CA GLU A 129 0.58 -23.09 5.21
C GLU A 129 -0.44 -23.14 6.36
N LEU A 130 -0.68 -22.03 7.05
CA LEU A 130 -1.69 -21.94 8.11
C LEU A 130 -3.09 -22.21 7.57
N TYR A 131 -3.44 -21.64 6.41
CA TYR A 131 -4.72 -21.91 5.75
C TYR A 131 -4.85 -23.38 5.34
N ARG A 132 -3.78 -23.99 4.82
CA ARG A 132 -3.75 -25.42 4.48
C ARG A 132 -4.00 -26.30 5.70
N GLN A 133 -3.34 -26.01 6.82
CA GLN A 133 -3.49 -26.75 8.07
C GLN A 133 -4.87 -26.56 8.72
N SER A 134 -5.45 -25.37 8.58
CA SER A 134 -6.79 -25.05 9.10
C SER A 134 -7.92 -25.42 8.14
N ASN A 135 -7.63 -26.07 7.00
CA ASN A 135 -8.58 -26.43 5.96
C ASN A 135 -9.41 -25.22 5.44
N ILE A 136 -8.77 -24.06 5.31
CA ILE A 136 -9.38 -22.82 4.81
C ILE A 136 -8.99 -22.63 3.33
N PRO A 137 -9.94 -22.29 2.45
CA PRO A 137 -9.64 -22.10 1.03
C PRO A 137 -8.72 -20.88 0.81
N LYS A 138 -7.61 -21.11 0.10
CA LYS A 138 -6.55 -20.13 -0.18
C LYS A 138 -7.04 -18.80 -0.78
N ARG A 139 -8.18 -18.82 -1.49
CA ARG A 139 -8.81 -17.61 -2.07
C ARG A 139 -9.23 -16.55 -1.04
N LEU A 140 -9.38 -16.91 0.23
CA LEU A 140 -9.75 -15.97 1.30
C LEU A 140 -8.54 -15.24 1.90
N MET A 141 -7.34 -15.76 1.67
CA MET A 141 -6.10 -15.25 2.26
C MET A 141 -5.79 -13.80 1.88
N PRO A 142 -5.98 -13.34 0.62
CA PRO A 142 -5.78 -11.94 0.28
C PRO A 142 -6.64 -11.00 1.12
N GLY A 143 -7.86 -11.40 1.50
CA GLY A 143 -8.72 -10.61 2.38
C GLY A 143 -8.16 -10.47 3.79
N ALA A 144 -7.62 -11.55 4.37
CA ALA A 144 -7.00 -11.50 5.70
C ALA A 144 -5.71 -10.66 5.71
N ILE A 145 -4.87 -10.79 4.67
CA ILE A 145 -3.66 -9.98 4.51
C ILE A 145 -4.04 -8.51 4.30
N ALA A 146 -5.01 -8.21 3.43
CA ALA A 146 -5.48 -6.85 3.17
C ALA A 146 -6.05 -6.20 4.44
N LEU A 147 -6.83 -6.95 5.23
CA LEU A 147 -7.33 -6.46 6.50
C LEU A 147 -6.17 -6.12 7.46
N GLY A 148 -5.13 -6.93 7.57
CA GLY A 148 -4.02 -6.64 8.48
C GLY A 148 -3.02 -5.59 7.98
N ALA A 149 -2.83 -5.48 6.66
CA ALA A 149 -1.78 -4.66 6.05
C ALA A 149 -2.26 -3.36 5.38
N PHE A 150 -3.51 -3.34 4.90
CA PHE A 150 -4.07 -2.24 4.10
C PHE A 150 -5.27 -1.56 4.78
N SER A 151 -5.42 -1.70 6.11
CA SER A 151 -6.48 -1.02 6.85
C SER A 151 -5.92 -0.17 7.99
N PHE A 152 -6.03 -0.61 9.23
CA PHE A 152 -5.74 0.20 10.40
C PHE A 152 -4.26 0.57 10.53
N THR A 153 -3.32 -0.27 10.09
CA THR A 153 -1.90 0.10 10.06
C THR A 153 -1.52 1.01 8.90
N MET A 154 -2.35 1.11 7.86
CA MET A 154 -2.10 1.98 6.71
C MET A 154 -2.52 3.42 7.01
N ASP A 155 -3.74 3.59 7.53
CA ASP A 155 -4.40 4.90 7.60
C ASP A 155 -4.76 5.37 9.01
N SER A 156 -5.09 4.45 9.92
CA SER A 156 -5.77 4.80 11.19
C SER A 156 -4.85 4.84 12.41
N LEU A 157 -3.88 3.94 12.51
CA LEU A 157 -3.10 3.81 13.73
C LEU A 157 -2.10 4.97 13.88
N PRO A 158 -2.10 5.65 15.03
CA PRO A 158 -1.18 6.75 15.28
C PRO A 158 0.28 6.30 15.18
N GLY A 159 1.11 7.15 14.60
CA GLY A 159 2.54 6.90 14.48
C GLY A 159 2.93 5.94 13.36
N THR A 160 1.98 5.43 12.57
CA THR A 160 2.30 4.49 11.49
C THR A 160 3.26 5.11 10.46
N PRO A 161 4.35 4.40 10.08
CA PRO A 161 5.35 4.89 9.12
C PRO A 161 4.93 4.69 7.66
N GLN A 162 3.69 4.31 7.38
CA GLN A 162 3.22 3.99 6.03
C GLN A 162 3.10 5.23 5.16
N ILE A 163 3.41 5.09 3.87
CA ILE A 163 3.47 6.23 2.95
C ILE A 163 2.15 6.99 2.86
N GLN A 164 1.02 6.29 2.94
CA GLN A 164 -0.32 6.84 2.94
C GLN A 164 -0.54 7.80 4.12
N ASN A 165 0.05 7.50 5.29
CA ASN A 165 0.00 8.37 6.46
C ASN A 165 1.08 9.47 6.45
N ILE A 166 2.28 9.18 5.93
CA ILE A 166 3.39 10.15 5.94
C ILE A 166 3.21 11.26 4.91
N ILE A 167 2.71 10.98 3.69
CA ILE A 167 2.54 12.00 2.64
C ILE A 167 1.70 13.19 3.15
N PRO A 168 0.48 13.00 3.72
CA PRO A 168 -0.37 14.10 4.15
C PRO A 168 0.25 14.99 5.24
N THR A 169 1.09 14.43 6.12
CA THR A 169 1.71 15.21 7.23
C THR A 169 2.51 16.41 6.72
N THR A 170 3.15 16.26 5.57
CA THR A 170 3.94 17.34 4.94
C THR A 170 3.03 18.45 4.39
N PHE A 171 1.88 18.08 3.81
CA PHE A 171 0.92 19.02 3.24
C PHE A 171 0.15 19.78 4.32
N PHE A 172 -0.32 19.06 5.34
CA PHE A 172 -1.11 19.62 6.43
C PHE A 172 -0.27 20.19 7.57
N LYS A 173 1.07 20.08 7.49
CA LYS A 173 2.02 20.51 8.54
C LYS A 173 1.72 19.87 9.90
N THR A 174 1.40 18.58 9.86
CA THR A 174 1.12 17.77 11.05
C THR A 174 2.23 16.74 11.26
N THR A 175 2.08 15.86 12.26
CA THR A 175 2.97 14.73 12.49
C THR A 175 2.19 13.43 12.34
N SER A 176 2.90 12.29 12.25
CA SER A 176 2.26 10.96 12.23
C SER A 176 1.44 10.64 13.49
N TRP A 177 1.58 11.45 14.54
CA TRP A 177 0.84 11.34 15.81
C TRP A 177 -0.30 12.35 15.94
N ALA A 178 -0.62 13.11 14.89
CA ALA A 178 -1.69 14.07 14.94
C ALA A 178 -3.06 13.36 15.12
N ALA A 179 -3.89 13.92 16.01
CA ALA A 179 -5.23 13.42 16.33
C ALA A 179 -5.32 11.89 16.60
N PRO A 180 -4.56 11.37 17.58
CA PRO A 180 -4.36 9.93 17.75
C PRO A 180 -5.61 9.16 18.20
N ALA A 181 -6.69 9.86 18.56
CA ALA A 181 -7.96 9.27 19.00
C ALA A 181 -9.05 9.26 17.91
N LEU A 182 -8.79 9.82 16.72
CA LEU A 182 -9.76 9.90 15.62
C LEU A 182 -9.56 8.81 14.54
N GLY A 183 -8.50 8.00 14.66
CA GLY A 183 -8.12 6.95 13.71
C GLY A 183 -8.95 5.69 13.80
#